data_AF-A0A840ZNB5-F1
#
_entry.id   AF-A0A840ZNB5-F1
#
_cell.length_a   1.000
_cell.length_b   1.000
_cell.length_c   1.000
_cell.angle_alpha   90.00
_cell.angle_beta   90.00
_cell.angle_gamma   90.00
#
_symmetry.space_group_name_H-M   'P 1'
#
loop_
_entity.id
_entity.type
_entity.pdbx_description
1 polymer ?
#
loop_
_entity_poly.entity_id
_entity_poly.type
_entity_poly.pdbx_seq_one_letter_code
_entity_poly.pdbx_strand_id
1 'polypeptide(L)'
;MSGKHWRAWGVLFRSQNRLDGSSAFLVGTTLHPCRTMLFTTRREARAFIAAEYGYIRERKDLRDEPHGWRMPVPVQVDVRISKRGALP
;
A
#
# COMPACT_ATOMS: atom_id res chain seq x y z
N MET A 1 -7.60 -27.76 -9.44
CA MET A 1 -8.19 -26.41 -9.61
C MET A 1 -7.05 -25.40 -9.71
N SER A 2 -6.85 -24.75 -10.85
CA SER A 2 -5.79 -23.74 -11.02
C SER A 2 -6.26 -22.40 -10.45
N GLY A 3 -5.56 -21.87 -9.45
CA GLY A 3 -5.77 -20.50 -8.99
C GLY A 3 -5.42 -19.48 -10.07
N LYS A 4 -6.00 -18.27 -10.00
CA LYS A 4 -5.59 -17.17 -10.88
C LYS A 4 -4.33 -16.54 -10.32
N HIS A 5 -3.32 -16.36 -11.15
CA HIS A 5 -2.05 -15.72 -10.81
C HIS A 5 -1.70 -14.65 -11.83
N TRP A 6 -1.39 -13.45 -11.37
CA TRP A 6 -0.92 -12.36 -12.23
C TRP A 6 -0.09 -11.36 -11.44
N ARG A 7 0.64 -10.50 -12.16
CA ARG A 7 1.36 -9.37 -11.59
C ARG A 7 0.51 -8.11 -11.66
N ALA A 8 0.58 -7.31 -10.61
CA ALA A 8 -0.05 -6.00 -10.54
C ALA A 8 0.89 -5.00 -9.86
N TRP A 9 0.45 -3.75 -9.76
CA TRP A 9 1.07 -2.73 -8.95
C TRP A 9 0.20 -2.45 -7.73
N GLY A 10 0.81 -2.38 -6.55
CA GLY A 10 0.17 -1.96 -5.32
C GLY A 10 0.81 -0.70 -4.77
N VAL A 11 0.26 -0.21 -3.66
CA VAL A 11 0.80 0.94 -2.92
C VAL A 11 1.33 0.44 -1.58
N LEU A 12 2.63 0.64 -1.35
CA LEU A 12 3.27 0.30 -0.08
C LEU A 12 3.36 1.55 0.78
N PHE A 13 2.63 1.57 1.89
CA PHE A 13 2.79 2.56 2.94
C PHE A 13 3.96 2.16 3.84
N ARG A 14 4.72 3.14 4.32
CA ARG A 14 5.83 2.93 5.26
C ARG A 14 5.79 3.97 6.36
N SER A 15 6.07 3.55 7.58
CA SER A 15 6.39 4.46 8.67
C SER A 15 7.73 4.07 9.30
N GLN A 16 8.44 5.08 9.81
CA GLN A 16 9.65 4.89 10.57
C GLN A 16 9.70 5.92 11.69
N ASN A 17 9.55 5.45 12.92
CA ASN A 17 9.60 6.27 14.13
C ASN A 17 10.39 5.52 15.23
N ARG A 18 10.67 6.19 16.34
CA ARG A 18 11.43 5.60 17.45
C ARG A 18 10.60 4.70 18.34
N LEU A 19 9.30 4.98 18.48
CA LEU A 19 8.39 4.26 19.38
C LEU A 19 8.03 2.86 18.89
N ASP A 20 7.71 2.73 17.60
CA ASP A 20 7.22 1.52 16.93
C ASP A 20 8.26 0.91 15.96
N GLY A 21 9.36 1.62 15.70
CA GLY A 21 10.37 1.20 14.74
C GLY A 21 9.91 1.39 13.28
N SER A 22 10.11 0.38 12.44
CA SER A 22 9.76 0.42 11.02
C SER A 22 8.56 -0.48 10.72
N SER A 23 7.54 0.08 10.07
CA SER A 23 6.37 -0.68 9.62
C SER A 23 6.12 -0.47 8.13
N ALA A 24 5.55 -1.49 7.47
CA ALA A 24 5.16 -1.41 6.07
C ALA A 24 3.97 -2.33 5.78
N PHE A 25 3.00 -1.82 5.04
CA PHE A 25 1.81 -2.56 4.64
C PHE A 25 1.24 -2.05 3.32
N LEU A 26 0.54 -2.92 2.60
CA LEU A 26 -0.17 -2.54 1.38
C LEU A 26 -1.43 -1.76 1.74
N VAL A 27 -1.68 -0.68 1.01
CA VAL A 27 -2.82 0.22 1.23
C VAL A 27 -3.62 0.44 -0.05
N GLY A 28 -4.77 1.06 0.10
CA GLY A 28 -5.53 1.60 -1.02
C GLY A 28 -6.10 2.96 -0.66
N THR A 29 -7.42 3.11 -0.63
CA THR A 29 -8.05 4.38 -0.27
C THR A 29 -7.88 4.68 1.22
N THR A 30 -7.90 5.98 1.55
CA THR A 30 -7.99 6.48 2.93
C THR A 30 -9.40 6.30 3.53
N LEU A 31 -10.40 5.97 2.71
CA LEU A 31 -11.78 5.72 3.14
C LEU A 31 -11.96 4.31 3.71
N HIS A 32 -12.67 4.20 4.83
CA HIS A 32 -12.94 2.92 5.46
C HIS A 32 -14.09 2.17 4.77
N PRO A 33 -13.95 0.86 4.45
CA PRO A 33 -12.79 0.02 4.72
C PRO A 33 -11.65 0.25 3.73
N CYS A 34 -10.43 0.40 4.26
CA CYS A 34 -9.21 0.69 3.49
C CYS A 34 -8.72 -0.56 2.73
N ARG A 35 -9.38 -0.90 1.63
CA ARG A 35 -9.03 -2.07 0.81
C ARG A 35 -7.74 -1.80 0.03
N THR A 36 -6.83 -2.77 0.00
CA THR A 36 -5.65 -2.73 -0.86
C THR A 36 -6.05 -2.52 -2.31
N MET A 37 -5.51 -1.48 -2.96
CA MET A 37 -5.76 -1.21 -4.36
C MET A 37 -4.65 -1.79 -5.24
N LEU A 38 -5.07 -2.37 -6.35
CA LEU A 38 -4.21 -2.96 -7.36
C LEU A 38 -4.40 -2.20 -8.68
N PHE A 39 -3.29 -1.95 -9.35
CA PHE A 39 -3.22 -1.18 -10.60
C PHE A 39 -2.55 -2.01 -11.68
N THR A 40 -2.91 -1.76 -12.92
CA THR A 40 -2.31 -2.45 -14.06
C THR A 40 -0.93 -1.87 -14.34
N THR A 41 -0.76 -0.56 -14.16
CA THR A 41 0.50 0.12 -14.46
C THR A 41 1.11 0.85 -13.25
N ARG A 42 2.44 0.97 -13.25
CA ARG A 42 3.16 1.80 -12.25
C ARG A 42 2.70 3.25 -12.27
N ARG A 43 2.34 3.76 -13.45
CA ARG A 43 1.88 5.15 -13.65
C ARG A 43 0.56 5.39 -12.91
N GLU A 44 -0.40 4.48 -13.03
CA GLU A 44 -1.67 4.54 -12.30
C GLU A 44 -1.44 4.54 -10.79
N ALA A 45 -0.61 3.62 -10.29
CA ALA A 45 -0.28 3.57 -8.85
C ALA A 45 0.33 4.90 -8.35
N ARG A 46 1.25 5.50 -9.13
CA ARG A 46 1.82 6.82 -8.78
C ARG A 46 0.80 7.95 -8.80
N ALA A 47 -0.09 7.97 -9.79
CA ALA A 47 -1.14 8.97 -9.89
C ALA A 47 -2.08 8.88 -8.68
N PHE A 48 -2.48 7.66 -8.31
CA PHE A 48 -3.27 7.41 -7.12
C PHE A 48 -2.56 7.86 -5.83
N ILE A 49 -1.29 7.51 -5.66
CA ILE A 49 -0.49 7.95 -4.50
C ILE A 49 -0.46 9.47 -4.37
N ALA A 50 -0.28 10.17 -5.50
CA ALA A 50 -0.23 11.63 -5.50
C ALA A 50 -1.58 12.24 -5.12
N ALA A 51 -2.69 11.68 -5.62
CA ALA A 51 -4.03 12.16 -5.33
C ALA A 51 -4.44 11.90 -3.87
N GLU A 52 -4.28 10.67 -3.39
CA GLU A 52 -4.77 10.27 -2.07
C GLU A 52 -3.83 10.65 -0.93
N TYR A 53 -2.52 10.54 -1.14
CA TYR A 53 -1.51 10.68 -0.07
C TYR A 53 -0.59 11.89 -0.27
N GLY A 54 -0.84 12.72 -1.28
CA GLY A 54 -0.03 13.89 -1.59
C GLY A 54 0.13 14.85 -0.41
N TYR A 55 -0.89 14.96 0.43
CA TYR A 55 -0.91 15.81 1.63
C TYR A 55 0.22 15.49 2.62
N ILE A 56 0.73 14.26 2.65
CA ILE A 56 1.81 13.85 3.58
C ILE A 56 3.10 14.64 3.31
N ARG A 57 3.33 15.10 2.08
CA ARG A 57 4.52 15.89 1.73
C ARG A 57 4.64 17.19 2.52
N GLU A 58 3.50 17.77 2.85
CA GLU A 58 3.43 19.09 3.49
C GLU A 58 3.17 18.95 5.01
N ARG A 59 2.64 17.81 5.45
CA ARG A 59 2.35 17.51 6.86
C ARG A 59 3.58 17.01 7.61
N LYS A 60 4.39 17.95 8.12
CA LYS A 60 5.57 17.65 8.95
C LYS A 60 5.20 16.86 10.21
N ASP A 61 4.10 17.21 10.85
CA ASP A 61 3.54 16.53 12.02
C ASP A 61 3.31 15.03 11.79
N LEU A 62 2.89 14.63 10.59
CA LEU A 62 2.69 13.22 10.25
C LEU A 62 4.02 12.50 9.90
N ARG A 63 5.02 13.23 9.42
CA ARG A 63 6.31 12.67 9.00
C ARG A 63 7.29 12.50 10.16
N ASP A 64 7.16 13.33 11.19
CA ASP A 64 7.98 13.27 12.39
C ASP A 64 7.40 12.28 13.42
N GLU A 65 8.12 12.09 14.53
CA GLU A 65 7.63 11.38 15.70
C GLU A 65 6.32 12.03 16.21
N PRO A 66 5.28 11.25 16.58
CA PRO A 66 5.27 9.80 16.82
C PRO A 66 4.95 8.96 15.59
N HIS A 67 4.55 9.56 14.48
CA HIS A 67 4.00 8.82 13.35
C HIS A 67 5.08 8.27 12.42
N GLY A 68 6.03 9.11 12.02
CA GLY A 68 7.11 8.70 11.13
C GLY A 68 6.65 8.38 9.71
N TRP A 69 5.50 8.89 9.26
CA TRP A 69 4.94 8.52 7.95
C TRP A 69 5.87 8.92 6.81
N ARG A 70 5.88 8.11 5.77
CA ARG A 70 6.59 8.37 4.52
C ARG A 70 5.61 8.35 3.37
N MET A 71 5.93 9.10 2.32
CA MET A 71 5.17 9.02 1.08
C MET A 71 5.10 7.56 0.61
N PRO A 72 3.89 7.04 0.36
CA PRO A 72 3.76 5.68 -0.16
C PRO A 72 4.46 5.55 -1.51
N VAL A 73 4.88 4.33 -1.83
CA VAL A 73 5.60 4.03 -3.07
C VAL A 73 4.88 2.95 -3.88
N PRO A 74 4.90 3.03 -5.22
CA PRO A 74 4.38 1.96 -6.05
C PRO A 74 5.31 0.74 -5.96
N VAL A 75 4.73 -0.44 -5.71
CA VAL A 75 5.47 -1.71 -5.68
C VAL A 75 4.81 -2.72 -6.61
N GLN A 76 5.60 -3.56 -7.25
CA GLN A 76 5.07 -4.68 -8.02
C GLN A 76 4.68 -5.81 -7.05
N VAL A 77 3.52 -6.43 -7.27
CA VAL A 77 3.00 -7.51 -6.42
C VAL A 77 2.57 -8.70 -7.28
N ASP A 78 2.76 -9.91 -6.75
CA ASP A 78 2.20 -11.13 -7.30
C ASP A 78 0.86 -11.41 -6.61
N VAL A 79 -0.22 -11.47 -7.38
CA VAL A 79 -1.58 -11.69 -6.88
C VAL A 79 -1.97 -13.13 -7.15
N ARG A 80 -2.32 -13.86 -6.09
CA ARG A 80 -2.76 -15.25 -6.15
C ARG A 80 -4.15 -15.38 -5.56
N ILE A 81 -5.10 -15.87 -6.35
CA ILE A 81 -6.44 -16.21 -5.87
C ILE A 81 -6.53 -17.72 -5.69
N SER A 82 -6.85 -18.14 -4.47
CA SER A 82 -7.25 -19.50 -4.12
C SER A 82 -8.63 -19.50 -3.48
N LYS A 83 -9.38 -20.58 -3.65
CA LYS A 83 -10.61 -20.82 -2.88
C LYS A 83 -10.19 -21.38 -1.51
N ARG A 84 -10.76 -20.87 -0.41
CA ARG A 84 -10.65 -21.55 0.88
C ARG A 84 -11.38 -22.89 0.81
N GLY A 85 -10.77 -23.95 1.35
CA GLY A 85 -11.25 -25.35 1.27
C GLY A 85 -10.44 -26.27 0.35
N ALA A 86 -9.38 -25.75 -0.29
CA ALA A 86 -8.40 -26.54 -1.05
C ALA A 86 -6.97 -26.31 -0.53
N LEU A 87 -6.82 -26.29 0.79
CA LEU A 87 -5.53 -26.47 1.47
C LEU A 87 -5.63 -27.83 2.19
N PRO A 88 -4.63 -28.73 2.05
CA PRO A 88 -4.58 -29.93 2.87
C PRO A 88 -4.51 -29.59 4.36
#